data_AF-A0A4Q5QRH7-F1
#
_entry.id   AF-A0A4Q5QRH7-F1
#
_cell.length_a   1.000
_cell.length_b   1.000
_cell.length_c   1.000
_cell.angle_alpha   90.00
_cell.angle_beta   90.00
_cell.angle_gamma   90.00
#
_symmetry.space_group_name_H-M   'P 1'
#
loop_
_entity.id
_entity.type
_entity.pdbx_description
1 polymer ?
#
loop_
_entity_poly.entity_id
_entity_poly.type
_entity_poly.pdbx_seq_one_letter_code
_entity_poly.pdbx_strand_id
1 'polypeptide(L)'
;KDEATASVLSDDDQKKLETVFQGAISNPAMHVKVAALSPQDAPVVITQNEFMRRMKDMQRTGGGGGMQMFGSMPDSFDVTVNANSPLVQKVLADGGETVAKQAFDLALLAQGMLKGEALTAFVKRSTELL
;
A
#
# COMPACT_ATOMS: atom_id res chain seq x y z
N LYS A 1 12.42 18.48 -11.68
CA LYS A 1 13.40 18.65 -10.60
C LYS A 1 12.74 17.99 -9.40
N ASP A 2 13.09 16.74 -9.12
CA ASP A 2 12.54 15.99 -7.99
C ASP A 2 13.08 16.63 -6.71
N GLU A 3 12.38 17.64 -6.21
CA GLU A 3 12.57 18.08 -4.84
C GLU A 3 12.16 16.90 -3.97
N ALA A 4 13.13 16.31 -3.26
CA ALA A 4 12.83 15.37 -2.20
C ALA A 4 11.89 16.09 -1.22
N THR A 5 10.60 15.82 -1.32
CA THR A 5 9.60 16.38 -0.43
C THR A 5 10.03 16.00 0.98
N ALA A 6 10.33 16.99 1.82
CA ALA A 6 10.65 16.69 3.21
C ALA A 6 9.40 16.07 3.86
N SER A 7 9.59 14.98 4.59
CA SER A 7 8.53 14.40 5.40
C SER A 7 8.15 15.39 6.49
N VAL A 8 6.86 15.67 6.63
CA VAL A 8 6.33 16.47 7.75
C VAL A 8 6.26 15.66 9.06
N LEU A 9 6.60 14.36 9.02
CA LEU A 9 6.52 13.44 10.14
C LEU A 9 7.90 13.09 10.69
N SER A 10 7.98 12.99 12.02
CA SER A 10 9.16 12.47 12.72
C SER A 10 9.41 11.00 12.39
N ASP A 11 10.65 10.52 12.57
CA ASP A 11 10.98 9.10 12.35
C ASP A 11 10.15 8.16 13.23
N ASP A 12 9.82 8.59 14.45
CA ASP A 12 8.97 7.84 15.37
C ASP A 12 7.53 7.73 14.87
N ASP A 13 6.99 8.82 14.31
CA ASP A 13 5.63 8.81 13.75
C ASP A 13 5.54 8.04 12.44
N GLN A 14 6.61 8.05 11.64
CA GLN A 14 6.71 7.18 10.46
C GLN A 14 6.68 5.70 10.84
N LYS A 15 7.42 5.28 11.87
CA LYS A 15 7.40 3.89 12.37
C LYS A 15 6.03 3.49 12.95
N LYS A 16 5.38 4.39 13.69
CA LYS A 16 4.02 4.17 14.20
C LYS A 16 3.04 3.95 13.06
N LEU A 17 3.08 4.81 12.03
CA LEU A 17 2.22 4.66 10.85
C LEU A 17 2.46 3.32 10.16
N GLU A 18 3.72 2.95 9.95
CA GLU A 18 4.07 1.68 9.33
C GLU A 18 3.44 0.50 10.10
N THR A 19 3.53 0.52 11.43
CA THR A 19 2.93 -0.50 12.31
C THR A 19 1.40 -0.51 12.23
N VAL A 20 0.76 0.66 12.25
CA VAL A 20 -0.71 0.79 12.15
C VAL A 20 -1.21 0.25 10.81
N PHE A 21 -0.56 0.60 9.71
CA PHE A 21 -0.92 0.11 8.38
C PHE A 21 -0.64 -1.39 8.24
N GLN A 22 0.46 -1.92 8.78
CA GLN A 22 0.74 -3.36 8.79
C GLN A 22 -0.35 -4.14 9.54
N GLY A 23 -0.77 -3.66 10.72
CA GLY A 23 -1.88 -4.24 11.49
C GLY A 23 -3.21 -4.19 10.73
N ALA A 24 -3.56 -3.02 10.19
CA ALA A 24 -4.80 -2.82 9.44
C ALA A 24 -4.89 -3.69 8.17
N ILE A 25 -3.76 -3.90 7.48
CA ILE A 25 -3.72 -4.65 6.22
C ILE A 25 -3.72 -6.16 6.47
N SER A 26 -2.95 -6.62 7.47
CA SER A 26 -2.85 -8.04 7.85
C SER A 26 -2.63 -8.99 6.64
N ASN A 27 -1.84 -8.56 5.66
CA ASN A 27 -1.52 -9.34 4.46
C ASN A 27 0.00 -9.33 4.21
N PRO A 28 0.69 -10.49 4.31
CA PRO A 28 2.13 -10.56 4.16
C PRO A 28 2.64 -10.25 2.74
N ALA A 29 1.76 -10.25 1.73
CA ALA A 29 2.11 -9.85 0.36
C ALA A 29 2.13 -8.32 0.15
N MET A 30 1.72 -7.55 1.16
CA MET A 30 1.61 -6.09 1.11
C MET A 30 2.70 -5.46 1.99
N HIS A 31 3.78 -5.00 1.35
CA HIS A 31 4.93 -4.41 2.03
C HIS A 31 4.70 -2.91 2.24
N VAL A 32 4.39 -2.54 3.48
CA VAL A 32 4.15 -1.14 3.86
C VAL A 32 5.47 -0.37 3.92
N LYS A 33 5.50 0.82 3.32
CA LYS A 33 6.58 1.80 3.44
C LYS A 33 5.99 3.20 3.56
N VAL A 34 6.62 4.06 4.35
CA VAL A 34 6.25 5.47 4.45
C VAL A 34 7.16 6.29 3.54
N ALA A 35 6.57 7.17 2.72
CA ALA A 35 7.34 8.07 1.87
C ALA A 35 6.71 9.47 1.86
N ALA A 36 7.55 10.49 1.70
CA ALA A 36 7.10 11.86 1.57
C ALA A 36 6.79 12.17 0.10
N LEU A 37 5.50 12.14 -0.25
CA LEU A 37 5.00 12.51 -1.58
C LEU A 37 4.38 13.91 -1.54
N SER A 38 3.79 14.37 -2.65
CA SER A 38 3.05 15.63 -2.65
C SER A 38 1.83 15.51 -1.71
N PRO A 39 1.45 16.57 -0.95
CA PRO A 39 0.21 16.56 -0.18
C PRO A 39 -1.06 16.34 -1.02
N GLN A 40 -0.97 16.58 -2.33
CA GLN A 40 -2.06 16.38 -3.30
C GLN A 40 -2.11 14.94 -3.84
N ASP A 41 -1.05 14.15 -3.65
CA ASP A 41 -1.02 12.76 -4.06
C ASP A 41 -1.92 11.91 -3.15
N ALA A 42 -2.29 10.73 -3.65
CA ALA A 42 -3.10 9.80 -2.89
C ALA A 42 -2.46 9.48 -1.52
N PRO A 43 -3.27 9.31 -0.46
CA PRO A 43 -2.78 8.98 0.88
C PRO A 43 -2.05 7.64 0.94
N VAL A 44 -2.47 6.70 0.08
CA VAL A 44 -1.87 5.38 -0.06
C VAL A 44 -1.77 5.06 -1.55
N VAL A 45 -0.59 4.62 -1.97
CA VAL A 45 -0.31 4.17 -3.35
C VAL A 45 0.17 2.73 -3.30
N ILE A 46 -0.47 1.86 -4.08
CA ILE A 46 -0.04 0.47 -4.20
C ILE A 46 0.75 0.33 -5.50
N THR A 47 1.86 -0.39 -5.49
CA THR A 47 2.58 -0.70 -6.74
C THR A 47 2.98 -2.16 -6.70
N GLN A 48 2.77 -2.88 -7.81
CA GLN A 48 3.39 -4.19 -7.95
C GLN A 48 4.90 -4.03 -7.83
N ASN A 49 5.55 -4.94 -7.10
CA ASN A 49 6.99 -4.90 -6.96
C ASN A 49 7.64 -5.03 -8.36
N GLU A 50 8.15 -3.92 -8.90
CA GLU A 50 8.70 -3.80 -10.25
C GLU A 50 9.83 -4.80 -10.49
N PHE A 51 10.61 -5.11 -9.46
CA PHE A 51 11.68 -6.09 -9.54
C PHE A 51 11.11 -7.49 -9.77
N MET A 52 10.09 -7.89 -8.99
CA MET A 52 9.41 -9.17 -9.18
C MET A 52 8.69 -9.25 -10.53
N ARG A 53 8.06 -8.16 -10.99
CA ARG A 53 7.43 -8.14 -12.31
C ARG A 53 8.47 -8.31 -13.42
N ARG A 54 9.57 -7.55 -13.39
CA ARG A 54 10.66 -7.66 -14.39
C ARG A 54 11.34 -9.02 -14.36
N MET A 55 11.52 -9.59 -13.17
CA MET A 55 12.08 -10.93 -13.02
C MET A 55 11.13 -11.99 -13.60
N LYS A 56 9.82 -11.89 -13.34
CA LYS A 56 8.79 -12.76 -13.94
C LYS A 56 8.76 -12.61 -15.47
N ASP A 57 8.83 -11.39 -15.99
CA ASP A 57 8.85 -11.12 -17.43
C ASP A 57 10.10 -11.69 -18.10
N MET A 58 11.28 -11.48 -17.48
CA MET A 58 12.57 -12.01 -17.95
C MET A 58 12.60 -13.55 -17.92
N GLN A 59 11.96 -14.19 -16.94
CA GLN A 59 11.81 -15.64 -16.90
C GLN A 59 10.86 -16.18 -17.97
N ARG A 60 9.76 -15.47 -18.27
CA ARG A 60 8.82 -15.85 -19.33
C ARG A 60 9.45 -15.78 -20.73
N THR A 61 10.36 -14.83 -20.95
CA THR A 61 11.04 -14.65 -22.26
C THR A 61 12.40 -15.34 -22.37
N GLY A 62 13.07 -15.66 -21.26
CA GLY A 62 14.47 -16.10 -21.22
C GLY A 62 14.75 -17.60 -21.39
N GLY A 63 13.76 -18.44 -21.67
CA GLY A 63 13.96 -19.88 -21.94
C GLY A 63 14.28 -20.69 -20.67
N GLY A 64 13.29 -21.43 -20.17
CA GLY A 64 13.35 -22.18 -18.91
C GLY A 64 14.46 -23.24 -18.86
N GLY A 65 15.43 -23.06 -17.96
CA GLY A 65 16.48 -24.06 -17.70
C GLY A 65 16.66 -24.49 -16.24
N GLY A 66 16.07 -23.81 -15.24
CA GLY A 66 16.28 -24.21 -13.84
C GLY A 66 15.49 -23.48 -12.75
N MET A 67 14.55 -22.60 -13.12
CA MET A 67 13.83 -21.73 -12.18
C MET A 67 12.31 -21.74 -12.37
N GLN A 68 11.71 -22.90 -12.68
CA GLN A 68 10.25 -23.06 -12.68
C GLN A 68 9.58 -22.67 -11.34
N MET A 69 10.36 -22.54 -10.24
CA MET A 69 9.93 -22.10 -8.92
C MET A 69 9.57 -20.61 -8.78
N PHE A 70 10.06 -19.72 -9.65
CA PHE A 70 9.81 -18.27 -9.50
C PHE A 70 8.56 -17.78 -10.25
N GLY A 71 8.13 -18.48 -11.30
CA GLY A 71 6.85 -18.22 -11.97
C GLY A 71 5.63 -18.51 -11.08
N SER A 72 5.80 -19.35 -10.06
CA SER A 72 4.80 -19.70 -9.05
C SER A 72 4.85 -18.81 -7.79
N MET A 73 5.75 -17.82 -7.71
CA MET A 73 5.79 -16.94 -6.54
C MET A 73 4.56 -16.02 -6.51
N PRO A 74 3.88 -15.89 -5.36
CA PRO A 74 2.76 -14.96 -5.19
C PRO A 74 3.15 -13.54 -5.60
N ASP A 75 2.19 -12.78 -6.11
CA ASP A 75 2.41 -11.35 -6.35
C ASP A 75 2.62 -10.64 -5.02
N SER A 76 3.66 -9.81 -4.97
CA SER A 76 3.92 -8.90 -3.85
C SER A 76 3.77 -7.46 -4.30
N PHE A 77 3.29 -6.63 -3.38
CA PHE A 77 2.95 -5.24 -3.63
C PHE A 77 3.62 -4.37 -2.59
N ASP A 78 4.15 -3.24 -3.04
CA ASP A 78 4.59 -2.17 -2.16
C ASP A 78 3.40 -1.24 -1.89
N VAL A 79 3.14 -0.99 -0.61
CA VAL A 79 2.10 -0.07 -0.13
C VAL A 79 2.81 1.18 0.40
N THR A 80 2.80 2.24 -0.39
CA THR A 80 3.43 3.52 -0.03
C THR A 80 2.41 4.40 0.68
N VAL A 81 2.66 4.72 1.95
CA VAL A 81 1.87 5.64 2.77
C VAL A 81 2.47 7.05 2.65
N ASN A 82 1.66 8.00 2.21
CA ASN A 82 2.09 9.37 1.99
C ASN A 82 2.12 10.16 3.31
N ALA A 83 3.32 10.40 3.84
CA ALA A 83 3.53 11.15 5.09
C ALA A 83 2.94 12.57 5.07
N ASN A 84 2.85 13.17 3.89
CA ASN A 84 2.40 14.55 3.71
C ASN A 84 0.89 14.66 3.45
N SER A 85 0.17 13.55 3.39
CA SER A 85 -1.28 13.56 3.18
C SER A 85 -2.02 13.95 4.47
N PRO A 86 -2.97 14.91 4.43
CA PRO A 86 -3.78 15.26 5.60
C PRO A 86 -4.56 14.09 6.20
N LEU A 87 -4.94 13.11 5.38
CA LEU A 87 -5.64 11.91 5.84
C LEU A 87 -4.71 11.03 6.71
N VAL A 88 -3.44 10.91 6.34
CA VAL A 88 -2.44 10.12 7.08
C VAL A 88 -2.10 10.77 8.42
N GLN A 89 -2.11 12.10 8.49
CA GLN A 89 -1.99 12.80 9.78
C GLN A 89 -3.18 12.53 10.70
N LYS A 90 -4.41 12.41 10.16
CA LYS A 90 -5.59 12.01 10.95
C LYS A 90 -5.51 10.56 11.42
N VAL A 91 -4.94 9.66 10.62
CA VAL A 91 -4.66 8.26 11.02
C VAL A 91 -3.78 8.23 12.28
N LEU A 92 -2.77 9.11 12.35
CA LEU A 92 -1.92 9.24 13.53
C LEU A 92 -2.64 9.76 14.78
N ALA A 93 -3.64 10.65 14.60
CA ALA A 93 -4.31 11.34 15.70
C ALA A 93 -5.48 10.54 16.34
N ASP A 94 -6.35 9.92 15.54
CA ASP A 94 -7.72 9.58 15.97
C ASP A 94 -8.03 8.05 16.07
N GLY A 95 -7.02 7.18 16.10
CA GLY A 95 -7.23 5.73 16.25
C GLY A 95 -7.10 4.97 14.93
N GLY A 96 -5.87 4.95 14.43
CA GLY A 96 -5.54 4.81 13.02
C GLY A 96 -5.90 3.54 12.28
N GLU A 97 -6.28 2.43 12.90
CA GLU A 97 -6.48 1.18 12.14
C GLU A 97 -7.68 1.22 11.21
N THR A 98 -8.84 1.74 11.67
CA THR A 98 -10.05 1.83 10.82
C THR A 98 -9.82 2.78 9.64
N VAL A 99 -9.20 3.93 9.90
CA VAL A 99 -8.91 4.94 8.88
C VAL A 99 -7.79 4.47 7.94
N ALA A 100 -6.75 3.80 8.46
CA ALA A 100 -5.70 3.19 7.65
C ALA A 100 -6.27 2.10 6.74
N LYS A 101 -7.14 1.23 7.27
CA LYS A 101 -7.83 0.23 6.48
C LYS A 101 -8.70 0.86 5.39
N GLN A 102 -9.40 1.94 5.70
CA GLN A 102 -10.18 2.70 4.72
C GLN A 102 -9.28 3.28 3.61
N ALA A 103 -8.17 3.92 3.97
CA ALA A 103 -7.23 4.50 3.01
C ALA A 103 -6.59 3.43 2.12
N PHE A 104 -6.25 2.27 2.69
CA PHE A 104 -5.72 1.13 1.93
C PHE A 104 -6.75 0.53 0.97
N ASP A 105 -7.98 0.31 1.42
CA ASP A 105 -9.04 -0.24 0.57
C ASP A 105 -9.40 0.74 -0.58
N LEU A 106 -9.33 2.05 -0.34
CA LEU A 106 -9.45 3.05 -1.41
C LEU A 106 -8.34 2.92 -2.46
N ALA A 107 -7.10 2.65 -2.04
CA ALA A 107 -5.99 2.41 -2.97
C ALA A 107 -6.19 1.12 -3.77
N LEU A 108 -6.67 0.04 -3.14
CA LEU A 108 -7.06 -1.20 -3.83
C LEU A 108 -8.20 -0.94 -4.84
N LEU A 109 -9.20 -0.15 -4.45
CA LEU A 109 -10.32 0.19 -5.31
C LEU A 109 -9.87 0.99 -6.54
N ALA A 110 -9.01 2.00 -6.34
CA ALA A 110 -8.45 2.81 -7.42
C ALA A 110 -7.68 1.98 -8.47
N GLN A 111 -7.14 0.83 -8.05
CA GLN A 111 -6.44 -0.11 -8.93
C GLN A 111 -7.32 -1.26 -9.44
N GLY A 112 -8.62 -1.26 -9.12
CA GLY A 112 -9.54 -2.33 -9.48
C GLY A 112 -9.20 -3.67 -8.82
N MET A 113 -8.47 -3.66 -7.70
CA MET A 113 -8.03 -4.85 -6.96
C MET A 113 -8.99 -5.21 -5.80
N LEU A 114 -9.83 -4.28 -5.36
CA LEU A 114 -10.82 -4.54 -4.31
C LEU A 114 -12.06 -5.25 -4.86
N LYS A 115 -12.27 -6.52 -4.49
CA LYS A 115 -13.36 -7.37 -5.04
C LYS A 115 -13.94 -8.32 -3.98
N GLY A 116 -15.08 -8.92 -4.30
CA GLY A 116 -15.70 -9.98 -3.48
C GLY A 116 -16.06 -9.48 -2.08
N GLU A 117 -15.81 -10.33 -1.07
CA GLU A 117 -16.10 -10.03 0.34
C GLU A 117 -15.39 -8.77 0.83
N ALA A 118 -14.17 -8.51 0.37
CA ALA A 118 -13.41 -7.31 0.74
C ALA A 118 -14.08 -6.02 0.24
N LEU A 119 -14.65 -6.04 -0.97
CA LEU A 119 -15.42 -4.91 -1.50
C LEU A 119 -16.71 -4.70 -0.70
N THR A 120 -17.43 -5.77 -0.38
CA THR A 120 -18.64 -5.68 0.45
C THR A 120 -18.34 -5.11 1.84
N ALA A 121 -17.27 -5.58 2.49
CA ALA A 121 -16.83 -5.08 3.78
C ALA A 121 -16.43 -3.59 3.72
N PHE A 122 -15.72 -3.19 2.66
CA PHE A 122 -15.38 -1.78 2.40
C PHE A 122 -16.63 -0.91 2.24
N VAL A 123 -17.60 -1.33 1.42
CA VAL A 123 -18.84 -0.56 1.20
C VAL A 123 -19.60 -0.38 2.50
N LYS A 124 -19.78 -1.47 3.28
CA LYS A 124 -20.44 -1.42 4.58
C LYS A 124 -19.76 -0.45 5.54
N ARG A 125 -18.45 -0.54 5.69
CA ARG A 125 -17.69 0.37 6.55
C ARG A 125 -17.77 1.82 6.05
N SER A 126 -17.73 2.03 4.74
CA SER A 126 -17.86 3.36 4.14
C SER A 126 -19.23 3.97 4.44
N THR A 127 -20.31 3.18 4.44
CA THR A 127 -21.65 3.67 4.82
C THR A 127 -21.79 3.96 6.32
N GLU A 128 -21.05 3.26 7.18
CA GLU A 128 -21.05 3.52 8.63
C GLU A 128 -20.25 4.77 9.02
N LEU A 129 -19.37 5.25 8.13
CA LEU A 129 -18.53 6.43 8.32
C LEU A 129 -19.15 7.73 7.74
N LEU A 130 -20.29 7.62 7.06
CA LEU A 130 -21.07 8.76 6.52
C LEU A 130 -22.12 9.22 7.53
#